data_AF-A0A6P0PNQ7-F1
#
_entry.id   AF-A0A6P0PNQ7-F1
#
_cell.length_a   1.000
_cell.length_b   1.000
_cell.length_c   1.000
_cell.angle_alpha   90.00
_cell.angle_beta   90.00
_cell.angle_gamma   90.00
#
_symmetry.space_group_name_H-M   'P 1'
#
loop_
_entity.id
_entity.type
_entity.pdbx_description
1 polymer ?
#
loop_
_entity_poly.entity_id
_entity_poly.type
_entity_poly.pdbx_seq_one_letter_code
_entity_poly.pdbx_strand_id
1 'polypeptide(L)'
;MTKKLASTVRRLLISILGDGKFHADSHQPRVRFRSLVCNMSRCYPVFRLIHSSLLKKTLSLGNYGHADEVLLAILALLGRFYDIPEYLLFYSRHPKQSVQVYSKNGENDDYEYPQWWYPANQEKIMFPRWKIFSEYCRAISQAQVS
;
A
#
# COMPACT_ATOMS: atom_id res chain seq x y z
N MET A 1 -22.95 -15.23 -24.63
CA MET A 1 -22.93 -14.08 -23.71
C MET A 1 -21.63 -13.97 -22.87
N THR A 2 -20.52 -14.59 -23.30
CA THR A 2 -19.33 -14.86 -22.45
C THR A 2 -18.11 -13.97 -22.74
N LYS A 3 -17.98 -13.43 -23.96
CA LYS A 3 -16.81 -12.60 -24.35
C LYS A 3 -16.82 -11.20 -23.76
N LYS A 4 -18.00 -10.60 -23.57
CA LYS A 4 -18.18 -9.23 -23.04
C LYS A 4 -17.91 -9.16 -21.54
N LEU A 5 -18.25 -10.22 -20.80
CA LEU A 5 -17.95 -10.35 -19.36
C LEU A 5 -16.44 -10.54 -19.16
N ALA A 6 -15.80 -11.41 -19.94
CA ALA A 6 -14.36 -11.62 -19.89
C ALA A 6 -13.56 -10.35 -20.25
N SER A 7 -13.98 -9.58 -21.26
CA SER A 7 -13.30 -8.33 -21.61
C SER A 7 -13.49 -7.24 -20.55
N THR A 8 -14.65 -7.21 -19.89
CA THR A 8 -14.96 -6.24 -18.83
C THR A 8 -14.19 -6.57 -17.55
N VAL A 9 -14.11 -7.85 -17.17
CA VAL A 9 -13.28 -8.33 -16.06
C VAL A 9 -11.80 -8.08 -16.34
N ARG A 10 -11.32 -8.30 -17.57
CA ARG A 10 -9.92 -8.01 -17.96
C ARG A 10 -9.61 -6.50 -17.92
N ARG A 11 -10.55 -5.64 -18.32
CA ARG A 11 -10.40 -4.17 -18.29
C ARG A 11 -10.47 -3.63 -16.86
N LEU A 12 -11.29 -4.22 -15.99
CA LEU A 12 -11.31 -3.97 -14.55
C LEU A 12 -10.01 -4.45 -13.88
N LEU A 13 -9.49 -5.62 -14.22
CA LEU A 13 -8.21 -6.15 -13.69
C LEU A 13 -7.01 -5.28 -14.07
N ILE A 14 -6.95 -4.78 -15.31
CA ILE A 14 -5.91 -3.82 -15.74
C ILE A 14 -6.04 -2.52 -14.96
N SER A 15 -7.25 -1.98 -14.77
CA SER A 15 -7.48 -0.81 -13.93
C SER A 15 -7.12 -1.03 -12.44
N ILE A 16 -7.17 -2.27 -11.95
CA ILE A 16 -6.81 -2.68 -10.58
C ILE A 16 -5.28 -2.72 -10.35
N LEU A 17 -4.51 -2.89 -11.42
CA LEU A 17 -3.06 -2.74 -11.43
C LEU A 17 -2.75 -1.35 -11.96
N GLY A 18 -2.67 -0.34 -11.08
CA GLY A 18 -2.49 1.05 -11.50
C GLY A 18 -1.43 1.23 -12.58
N ASP A 19 -1.73 2.02 -13.62
CA ASP A 19 -0.91 2.28 -14.81
C ASP A 19 0.44 2.99 -14.53
N GLY A 20 0.84 3.11 -13.27
CA GLY A 20 2.16 3.59 -12.88
C GLY A 20 3.19 2.48 -13.05
N LYS A 21 4.23 2.72 -13.86
CA LYS A 21 5.38 1.82 -13.96
C LYS A 21 5.98 1.62 -12.56
N PHE A 22 5.62 0.51 -11.93
CA PHE A 22 6.09 0.13 -10.62
C PHE A 22 7.50 -0.42 -10.76
N HIS A 23 8.52 0.41 -10.55
CA HIS A 23 9.94 0.07 -10.73
C HIS A 23 10.50 -0.71 -9.53
N ALA A 24 9.79 -1.73 -9.08
CA ALA A 24 10.06 -2.42 -7.82
C ALA A 24 11.15 -3.50 -7.91
N ASP A 25 11.57 -3.84 -9.13
CA ASP A 25 12.68 -4.74 -9.43
C ASP A 25 14.01 -3.99 -9.66
N SER A 26 13.99 -2.65 -9.69
CA SER A 26 15.18 -1.83 -9.95
C SER A 26 16.31 -2.16 -8.97
N HIS A 27 17.54 -2.21 -9.46
CA HIS A 27 18.72 -2.41 -8.62
C HIS A 27 18.98 -1.25 -7.63
N GLN A 28 18.38 -0.08 -7.87
CA GLN A 28 18.60 1.13 -7.06
C GLN A 28 17.49 1.28 -6.00
N PRO A 29 17.78 1.15 -4.68
CA PRO A 29 16.77 1.21 -3.62
C PRO A 29 15.94 2.49 -3.64
N ARG A 30 16.57 3.65 -3.92
CA ARG A 30 15.88 4.94 -4.02
C ARG A 30 14.83 4.99 -5.14
N VAL A 31 15.06 4.27 -6.24
CA VAL A 31 14.12 4.20 -7.37
C VAL A 31 12.92 3.35 -6.98
N ARG A 32 13.14 2.22 -6.29
CA ARG A 32 12.06 1.37 -5.78
C ARG A 32 11.20 2.11 -4.76
N PHE A 33 11.85 2.75 -3.78
CA PHE A 33 11.17 3.54 -2.75
C PHE A 33 10.33 4.68 -3.34
N ARG A 34 10.91 5.49 -4.23
CA ARG A 34 10.17 6.57 -4.91
C ARG A 34 9.00 6.02 -5.72
N SER A 35 9.19 4.91 -6.42
CA SER A 35 8.12 4.29 -7.20
C SER A 35 6.96 3.83 -6.31
N LEU A 36 7.23 3.36 -5.10
CA LEU A 36 6.19 3.03 -4.13
C LEU A 36 5.48 4.29 -3.62
N VAL A 37 6.23 5.23 -3.06
CA VAL A 37 5.64 6.38 -2.38
C VAL A 37 4.88 7.30 -3.34
N CYS A 38 5.34 7.44 -4.59
CA CYS A 38 4.74 8.39 -5.54
C CYS A 38 3.70 7.77 -6.47
N ASN A 39 3.78 6.46 -6.75
CA ASN A 39 2.98 5.84 -7.81
C ASN A 39 2.12 4.68 -7.32
N MET A 40 2.21 4.29 -6.04
CA MET A 40 1.42 3.19 -5.54
C MET A 40 -0.02 3.65 -5.30
N SER A 41 -0.92 3.23 -6.18
CA SER A 41 -2.36 3.48 -6.01
C SER A 41 -3.03 2.44 -5.10
N ARG A 42 -2.45 1.24 -4.96
CA ARG A 42 -3.04 0.14 -4.20
C ARG A 42 -2.00 -0.75 -3.53
N CYS A 43 -2.25 -1.12 -2.28
CA CYS A 43 -1.34 -1.86 -1.43
C CYS A 43 -1.46 -3.39 -1.52
N TYR A 44 -2.03 -3.94 -2.59
CA TYR A 44 -2.14 -5.39 -2.76
C TYR A 44 -0.83 -6.17 -2.62
N PRO A 45 0.36 -5.60 -2.94
CA PRO A 45 1.61 -6.28 -2.67
C PRO A 45 1.83 -6.68 -1.21
N VAL A 46 1.11 -6.11 -0.24
CA VAL A 46 1.18 -6.52 1.18
C VAL A 46 0.71 -7.96 1.40
N PHE A 47 -0.16 -8.48 0.54
CA PHE A 47 -0.69 -9.85 0.61
C PHE A 47 0.19 -10.88 -0.14
N ARG A 48 1.34 -10.46 -0.66
CA ARG A 48 2.26 -11.35 -1.38
C ARG A 48 3.15 -12.12 -0.41
N LEU A 49 3.93 -13.06 -0.96
CA LEU A 49 4.96 -13.77 -0.20
C LEU A 49 6.11 -12.82 0.15
N ILE A 50 6.38 -12.69 1.45
CA ILE A 50 7.46 -11.87 2.00
C ILE A 50 8.40 -12.78 2.76
N HIS A 51 9.71 -12.65 2.49
CA HIS A 51 10.70 -13.42 3.22
C HIS A 51 10.71 -13.02 4.70
N SER A 52 10.57 -13.99 5.60
CA SER A 52 10.38 -13.73 7.03
C SER A 52 11.57 -12.98 7.66
N SER A 53 12.79 -13.20 7.17
CA SER A 53 13.96 -12.45 7.67
C SER A 53 13.91 -10.96 7.31
N LEU A 54 13.30 -10.60 6.18
CA LEU A 54 13.13 -9.20 5.79
C LEU A 54 12.01 -8.56 6.61
N LEU A 55 10.91 -9.28 6.83
CA LEU A 55 9.81 -8.80 7.68
C LEU A 55 10.25 -8.56 9.12
N LYS A 56 11.15 -9.41 9.66
CA LYS A 56 11.75 -9.19 10.99
C LYS A 56 12.65 -7.95 11.07
N LYS A 57 13.18 -7.47 9.94
CA LYS A 57 13.92 -6.22 9.84
C LYS A 57 13.00 -5.01 9.71
N THR A 58 11.69 -5.19 9.50
CA THR A 58 10.75 -4.07 9.44
C THR A 58 10.14 -3.79 10.81
N LEU A 59 9.44 -2.67 10.89
CA LEU A 59 8.66 -2.33 12.06
C LEU A 59 7.35 -3.10 12.02
N SER A 60 6.75 -3.32 13.19
CA SER A 60 5.39 -3.87 13.24
C SER A 60 4.45 -2.98 12.44
N LEU A 61 3.49 -3.61 11.74
CA LEU A 61 2.48 -2.89 10.97
C LEU A 61 1.72 -1.97 11.92
N GLY A 62 1.78 -0.66 11.65
CA GLY A 62 1.17 0.34 12.51
C GLY A 62 -0.35 0.31 12.42
N ASN A 63 -1.02 0.73 13.50
CA ASN A 63 -2.47 0.86 13.53
C ASN A 63 -2.93 2.22 12.98
N TYR A 64 -2.55 2.56 11.75
CA TYR A 64 -2.95 3.81 11.08
C TYR A 64 -3.25 3.57 9.59
N GLY A 65 -4.06 4.44 8.99
CA GLY A 65 -4.29 4.41 7.55
C GLY A 65 -2.98 4.57 6.78
N HIS A 66 -2.78 3.78 5.72
CA HIS A 66 -1.54 3.73 4.91
C HIS A 66 -0.34 3.05 5.60
N ALA A 67 -0.53 2.35 6.72
CA ALA A 67 0.56 1.57 7.34
C ALA A 67 1.11 0.46 6.43
N ASP A 68 0.27 -0.09 5.56
CA ASP A 68 0.63 -1.05 4.51
C ASP A 68 1.57 -0.42 3.45
N GLU A 69 1.32 0.83 3.04
CA GLU A 69 2.23 1.57 2.16
C GLU A 69 3.61 1.77 2.80
N VAL A 70 3.65 2.14 4.09
CA VAL A 70 4.91 2.31 4.82
C VAL A 70 5.67 0.98 4.91
N LEU A 71 4.99 -0.12 5.22
CA LEU A 71 5.60 -1.44 5.25
C LEU A 71 6.22 -1.80 3.90
N LEU A 72 5.47 -1.62 2.81
CA LEU A 72 5.96 -1.89 1.46
C LEU A 72 7.15 -0.98 1.12
N ALA A 73 7.14 0.29 1.53
CA ALA A 73 8.23 1.22 1.30
C ALA A 73 9.53 0.77 1.98
N ILE A 74 9.45 0.25 3.23
CA ILE A 74 10.61 -0.36 3.91
C ILE A 74 11.10 -1.59 3.13
N LEU A 75 10.18 -2.47 2.74
CA LEU A 75 10.53 -3.69 2.00
C LEU A 75 11.21 -3.37 0.66
N ALA A 76 10.82 -2.30 -0.03
CA ALA A 76 11.53 -1.83 -1.22
C ALA A 76 12.93 -1.32 -0.94
N LEU A 77 13.20 -0.75 0.22
CA LEU A 77 14.57 -0.38 0.57
C LEU A 77 15.41 -1.62 0.81
N LEU A 78 14.86 -2.60 1.54
CA LEU A 78 15.55 -3.84 1.92
C LEU A 78 15.76 -4.82 0.75
N GLY A 79 14.86 -4.83 -0.24
CA GLY A 79 14.89 -5.83 -1.31
C GLY A 79 14.16 -5.41 -2.57
N ARG A 80 14.30 -6.23 -3.60
CA ARG A 80 13.58 -6.11 -4.87
C ARG A 80 12.29 -6.92 -4.80
N PHE A 81 11.24 -6.42 -5.43
CA PHE A 81 10.04 -7.18 -5.67
C PHE A 81 10.18 -7.94 -6.98
N TYR A 82 9.70 -9.18 -6.97
CA TYR A 82 9.56 -10.00 -8.17
C TYR A 82 8.07 -10.14 -8.48
N ASP A 83 7.69 -9.77 -9.69
CA ASP A 83 6.33 -9.97 -10.20
C ASP A 83 6.22 -11.35 -10.84
N ILE A 84 5.26 -12.12 -10.36
CA ILE A 84 4.82 -13.35 -11.02
C ILE A 84 3.68 -13.02 -11.98
N PRO A 85 3.64 -13.63 -13.18
CA PRO A 85 2.60 -13.33 -14.17
C PRO A 85 1.22 -13.89 -13.78
N GLU A 86 1.16 -14.85 -12.85
CA GLU A 86 -0.09 -15.48 -12.42
C GLU A 86 -0.87 -14.63 -11.41
N TYR A 87 -2.20 -14.60 -11.58
CA TYR A 87 -3.12 -13.98 -10.64
C TYR A 87 -3.43 -14.92 -9.48
N LEU A 88 -2.69 -14.79 -8.38
CA LEU A 88 -2.85 -15.65 -7.20
C LEU A 88 -3.76 -15.08 -6.11
N LEU A 89 -4.19 -13.82 -6.22
CA LEU A 89 -5.02 -13.15 -5.24
C LEU A 89 -6.39 -12.78 -5.83
N PHE A 90 -7.46 -13.28 -5.23
CA PHE A 90 -8.82 -12.81 -5.48
C PHE A 90 -9.22 -11.83 -4.37
N TYR A 91 -9.29 -10.54 -4.72
CA TYR A 91 -9.70 -9.50 -3.79
C TYR A 91 -11.20 -9.20 -3.93
N SER A 92 -11.95 -9.41 -2.86
CA SER A 92 -13.37 -9.04 -2.78
C SER A 92 -13.50 -7.56 -2.44
N ARG A 93 -14.26 -6.82 -3.26
CA ARG A 93 -14.58 -5.41 -3.03
C ARG A 93 -16.02 -5.28 -2.56
N HIS A 94 -16.25 -4.61 -1.44
CA HIS A 94 -17.61 -4.41 -0.91
C HIS A 94 -17.83 -2.97 -0.39
N PRO A 95 -19.08 -2.45 -0.40
CA PRO A 95 -19.35 -1.06 -0.02
C PRO A 95 -18.95 -0.72 1.42
N LYS A 96 -18.93 -1.71 2.31
CA LYS A 96 -18.58 -1.54 3.74
C LYS A 96 -17.07 -1.54 4.04
N GLN A 97 -16.19 -1.55 3.04
CA GLN A 97 -14.75 -1.46 3.27
C GLN A 97 -14.40 -0.05 3.75
N SER A 98 -13.44 0.09 4.67
CA SER A 98 -13.02 1.40 5.19
C SER A 98 -12.69 2.40 4.07
N VAL A 99 -11.91 1.96 3.08
CA VAL A 99 -11.53 2.73 1.89
C VAL A 99 -12.73 3.10 0.99
N GLN A 100 -13.87 2.43 1.12
CA GLN A 100 -15.09 2.72 0.36
C GLN A 100 -16.05 3.62 1.13
N VAL A 101 -16.11 3.42 2.45
CA VAL A 101 -16.94 4.22 3.35
C VAL A 101 -16.40 5.65 3.48
N TYR A 102 -15.08 5.80 3.56
CA TYR A 102 -14.42 7.09 3.79
C TYR A 102 -13.72 7.69 2.57
N SER A 103 -13.94 7.14 1.36
CA SER A 103 -13.41 7.76 0.16
C SER A 103 -14.36 8.83 -0.39
N LYS A 104 -13.83 10.05 -0.55
CA LYS A 104 -14.49 11.16 -1.23
C LYS A 104 -13.71 11.43 -2.52
N ASN A 105 -14.38 11.37 -3.67
CA ASN A 105 -13.78 11.59 -5.01
C ASN A 105 -12.57 10.69 -5.36
N GLY A 106 -12.47 9.50 -4.76
CA GLY A 106 -11.37 8.56 -5.03
C GLY A 106 -10.16 8.69 -4.12
N GLU A 107 -10.18 9.64 -3.17
CA GLU A 107 -9.18 9.78 -2.11
C GLU A 107 -9.84 9.52 -0.74
N ASN A 108 -9.07 9.05 0.24
CA ASN A 108 -9.58 8.89 1.60
C ASN A 108 -9.66 10.25 2.29
N ASP A 109 -10.75 10.48 3.02
CA ASP A 109 -10.91 11.70 3.83
C ASP A 109 -9.88 11.73 4.97
N ASP A 110 -9.05 12.78 5.00
CA ASP A 110 -7.96 12.95 5.99
C ASP A 110 -8.47 13.11 7.44
N TYR A 111 -9.78 13.31 7.68
CA TYR A 111 -10.35 13.48 9.02
C TYR A 111 -11.15 12.26 9.48
N GLU A 112 -12.01 11.71 8.63
CA GLU A 112 -12.90 10.59 8.95
C GLU A 112 -12.20 9.23 8.82
N TYR A 113 -11.36 9.04 7.80
CA TYR A 113 -10.68 7.76 7.57
C TYR A 113 -9.77 7.32 8.72
N PRO A 114 -8.96 8.20 9.34
CA PRO A 114 -8.14 7.81 10.49
C PRO A 114 -8.95 7.34 11.70
N GLN A 115 -10.21 7.78 11.84
CA GLN A 115 -11.09 7.37 12.94
C GLN A 115 -11.43 5.88 12.91
N TRP A 116 -11.44 5.28 11.72
CA TRP A 116 -11.60 3.83 11.57
C TRP A 116 -10.48 3.05 12.27
N TRP A 117 -9.25 3.56 12.22
CA TRP A 117 -8.06 2.94 12.80
C TRP A 117 -7.83 3.35 14.26
N TYR A 118 -8.28 4.56 14.64
CA TYR A 118 -8.12 5.15 15.97
C TYR A 118 -9.44 5.56 16.62
N PRO A 119 -10.34 4.63 16.96
CA PRO A 119 -11.62 4.98 17.59
C PRO A 119 -11.44 5.70 18.95
N ALA A 120 -10.33 5.44 19.66
CA ALA A 120 -10.02 6.09 20.94
C ALA A 120 -9.58 7.56 20.83
N ASN A 121 -9.33 8.08 19.63
CA ASN A 121 -8.84 9.46 19.40
C ASN A 121 -9.87 10.32 18.65
N GLN A 122 -11.15 9.97 18.67
CA GLN A 122 -12.24 10.67 17.97
C GLN A 122 -12.34 12.17 18.30
N GLU A 123 -11.85 12.60 19.46
CA GLU A 123 -11.89 13.99 19.90
C GLU A 123 -10.54 14.73 19.80
N LYS A 124 -9.49 14.09 19.25
CA LYS A 124 -8.16 14.70 19.14
C LYS A 124 -7.90 15.25 17.76
N ILE A 125 -7.20 16.39 17.70
CA ILE A 125 -6.65 16.91 16.45
C ILE A 125 -5.59 15.92 15.96
N MET A 126 -5.85 15.30 14.81
CA MET A 126 -4.94 14.37 14.17
C MET A 126 -4.24 15.03 12.99
N PHE A 127 -3.00 14.60 12.74
CA PHE A 127 -2.21 15.01 11.59
C PHE A 127 -1.74 13.77 10.81
N PRO A 128 -2.64 13.08 10.07
CA PRO A 128 -2.32 11.78 9.46
C PRO A 128 -1.15 11.85 8.48
N ARG A 129 -1.10 12.91 7.67
CA ARG A 129 0.00 13.12 6.71
C ARG A 129 1.36 13.27 7.40
N TRP A 130 1.41 13.99 8.52
CA TRP A 130 2.62 14.12 9.33
C TRP A 130 3.01 12.80 10.00
N LYS A 131 2.02 12.02 10.44
CA LYS A 131 2.24 10.67 10.95
C LYS A 131 2.88 9.78 9.88
N ILE A 132 2.30 9.70 8.69
CA ILE A 132 2.84 8.93 7.56
C ILE A 132 4.25 9.39 7.20
N PHE A 133 4.48 10.71 7.12
CA PHE A 133 5.81 11.26 6.86
C PHE A 133 6.85 10.82 7.90
N SER A 134 6.51 10.88 9.19
CA SER A 134 7.41 10.44 10.27
C SER A 134 7.75 8.94 10.16
N GLU A 135 6.79 8.14 9.70
CA GLU A 135 6.93 6.70 9.51
C GLU A 135 7.81 6.38 8.30
N TYR A 136 7.75 7.17 7.22
CA TYR A 136 8.72 7.08 6.13
C TYR A 136 10.14 7.48 6.56
N CYS A 137 10.32 8.54 7.35
CA CYS A 137 11.65 8.90 7.87
C CYS A 137 12.23 7.76 8.73
N ARG A 138 11.39 7.17 9.59
CA ARG A 138 11.77 6.04 10.44
C ARG A 138 12.11 4.80 9.62
N ALA A 139 11.31 4.50 8.60
CA ALA A 139 11.52 3.45 7.62
C ALA A 139 12.89 3.56 6.92
N ILE A 140 13.22 4.75 6.42
CA ILE A 140 14.49 5.03 5.74
C ILE A 140 15.67 4.82 6.69
N SER A 141 15.59 5.43 7.89
CA SER A 141 16.65 5.31 8.90
C SER A 141 16.94 3.84 9.24
N GLN A 142 15.90 3.04 9.47
CA GLN A 142 16.05 1.62 9.81
C GLN A 142 16.65 0.79 8.68
N ALA A 143 16.27 1.07 7.43
CA ALA A 143 16.81 0.36 6.27
C ALA A 143 18.29 0.65 6.02
N GLN A 144 18.80 1.81 6.46
CA GLN A 144 20.24 2.14 6.36
C GLN A 144 21.11 1.44 7.42
N VAL A 145 20.50 0.99 8.52
CA VAL A 145 21.21 0.38 9.66
C VAL A 145 21.30 -1.15 9.55
N SER A 146 20.60 -1.77 8.57
CA SER A 146 20.42 -3.23 8.41
C SER A 146 21.19 -3.86 7.26
#